data_AF-A0A941V960-F1
#
_entry.id   AF-A0A941V960-F1
#
_cell.length_a   1.000
_cell.length_b   1.000
_cell.length_c   1.000
_cell.angle_alpha   90.00
_cell.angle_beta   90.00
_cell.angle_gamma   90.00
#
_symmetry.space_group_name_H-M   'P 1'
#
loop_
_entity.id
_entity.type
_entity.pdbx_description
1 polymer ?
#
loop_
_entity_poly.entity_id
_entity_poly.type
_entity_poly.pdbx_seq_one_letter_code
_entity_poly.pdbx_strand_id
1 'polypeptide(L)'
;MTRYVGAVIFADQSKLYLIYDGMMDVALRPLFLTEKAALEWANAGMPASNGPRDVDSSDEAVTVIPDVAETANGSGIGSHFASRASKKSMWLTGPCSFMEMVYQNGATACREF
;
A
#
# COMPACT_ATOMS: atom_id res chain seq x y z
N MET A 1 8.80 1.01 17.25
CA MET A 1 8.54 1.31 15.82
C MET A 1 7.05 1.12 15.59
N THR A 2 6.35 2.19 15.23
CA THR A 2 4.89 2.18 15.07
C THR A 2 4.56 1.72 13.66
N ARG A 3 4.12 0.47 13.54
CA ARG A 3 3.70 -0.16 12.29
C ARG A 3 2.25 -0.52 12.42
N TYR A 4 1.49 -0.23 11.38
CA TYR A 4 0.05 -0.42 11.35
C TYR A 4 -0.31 -1.39 10.22
N VAL A 5 -1.46 -2.06 10.38
CA VAL A 5 -2.02 -2.85 9.29
C VAL A 5 -2.84 -1.90 8.43
N GLY A 6 -2.40 -1.76 7.18
CA GLY A 6 -3.12 -1.05 6.15
C GLY A 6 -3.95 -2.01 5.30
N ALA A 7 -4.88 -1.44 4.54
CA ALA A 7 -5.63 -2.16 3.51
C ALA A 7 -5.45 -1.51 2.15
N VAL A 8 -5.54 -2.31 1.12
CA VAL A 8 -5.57 -1.93 -0.29
C VAL A 8 -6.91 -2.35 -0.84
N ILE A 9 -7.69 -1.38 -1.31
CA ILE A 9 -9.00 -1.60 -1.90
C ILE A 9 -8.87 -1.52 -3.42
N PHE A 10 -9.29 -2.58 -4.10
CA PHE A 10 -9.35 -2.64 -5.55
C PHE A 10 -10.69 -2.10 -6.05
N ALA A 11 -10.77 -1.77 -7.35
CA ALA A 11 -12.00 -1.29 -7.98
C ALA A 11 -13.19 -2.26 -7.82
N ASP A 12 -12.91 -3.57 -7.79
CA ASP A 12 -13.88 -4.65 -7.53
C ASP A 12 -14.30 -4.77 -6.04
N GLN A 13 -13.93 -3.80 -5.20
CA GLN A 13 -14.10 -3.81 -3.73
C GLN A 13 -13.38 -4.95 -3.00
N SER A 14 -12.61 -5.79 -3.70
CA SER A 14 -11.72 -6.75 -3.06
C SER A 14 -10.70 -5.99 -2.20
N LYS A 15 -10.37 -6.54 -1.04
CA LYS A 15 -9.39 -5.95 -0.12
C LYS A 15 -8.21 -6.88 0.06
N LEU A 16 -7.02 -6.31 -0.01
CA LEU A 16 -5.78 -6.94 0.46
C LEU A 16 -5.23 -6.11 1.60
N TYR A 17 -4.34 -6.70 2.38
CA TYR A 17 -3.75 -6.08 3.56
C TYR A 17 -2.27 -5.89 3.34
N LEU A 18 -1.71 -4.84 3.94
CA LEU A 18 -0.29 -4.56 3.92
C LEU A 18 0.14 -4.02 5.27
N ILE A 19 1.45 -3.85 5.43
CA ILE A 19 2.01 -3.20 6.60
C ILE A 19 2.40 -1.79 6.22
N TYR A 20 1.87 -0.82 6.95
CA TYR A 20 2.23 0.58 6.82
C TYR A 20 3.27 0.94 7.89
N ASP A 21 4.41 1.45 7.47
CA ASP A 21 5.43 1.95 8.39
C ASP A 21 5.14 3.42 8.69
N GLY A 22 4.58 3.68 9.87
CA GLY A 22 4.21 5.04 10.29
C GLY A 22 5.40 5.91 10.68
N MET A 23 6.62 5.36 10.78
CA MET A 23 7.83 6.15 11.03
C MET A 23 8.31 6.79 9.73
N MET A 24 8.22 6.07 8.62
CA MET A 24 8.64 6.52 7.29
C MET A 24 7.47 7.01 6.43
N ASP A 25 6.23 6.88 6.90
CA ASP A 25 5.00 7.22 6.17
C ASP A 25 4.88 6.44 4.83
N VAL A 26 5.32 5.18 4.82
CA VAL A 26 5.35 4.34 3.61
C VAL A 26 4.61 3.02 3.81
N ALA A 27 3.79 2.67 2.82
CA ALA A 27 3.20 1.36 2.68
C ALA A 27 4.26 0.36 2.20
N LEU A 28 4.43 -0.72 2.95
CA LEU A 28 5.27 -1.82 2.51
C LEU A 28 4.61 -2.54 1.34
N ARG A 29 5.46 -2.99 0.44
CA ARG A 29 5.07 -3.50 -0.87
C ARG A 29 4.33 -4.86 -0.85
N PRO A 30 4.70 -5.86 -0.04
CA PRO A 30 4.00 -7.15 -0.06
C PRO A 30 2.56 -7.00 0.44
N LEU A 31 1.65 -7.63 -0.29
CA LEU A 31 0.23 -7.68 0.03
C LEU A 31 -0.15 -9.06 0.56
N PHE A 32 -1.17 -9.08 1.43
CA PHE A 32 -1.62 -10.27 2.12
C PHE A 32 -3.13 -10.40 2.03
N LEU A 33 -3.64 -11.62 2.01
CA LEU A 33 -5.09 -11.88 1.99
C LEU A 33 -5.76 -11.57 3.34
N THR A 34 -4.99 -11.56 4.42
CA THR A 34 -5.51 -11.35 5.78
C THR A 34 -4.62 -10.42 6.58
N GLU A 35 -5.23 -9.68 7.51
CA GLU A 35 -4.55 -8.81 8.48
C GLU A 35 -3.52 -9.60 9.30
N LYS A 36 -3.90 -10.82 9.70
CA LYS A 36 -3.03 -11.71 10.48
C LYS A 36 -1.76 -12.06 9.72
N ALA A 37 -1.86 -12.41 8.43
CA ALA A 37 -0.68 -12.75 7.63
C ALA A 37 0.28 -11.56 7.47
N ALA A 38 -0.26 -10.34 7.31
CA ALA A 38 0.56 -9.13 7.29
C ALA A 38 1.28 -8.91 8.63
N LEU A 39 0.56 -9.08 9.75
CA LEU A 39 1.11 -8.96 11.10
C LEU A 39 2.18 -10.01 11.40
N GLU A 40 1.95 -11.26 11.01
CA GLU A 40 2.94 -12.34 11.14
C GLU A 40 4.21 -12.03 10.35
N TRP A 41 4.08 -11.50 9.13
CA TRP A 41 5.23 -11.07 8.33
C TRP A 41 6.00 -9.89 8.97
N ALA A 42 5.28 -8.91 9.55
CA ALA A 42 5.91 -7.79 10.27
C ALA A 42 6.66 -8.27 11.53
N ASN A 43 6.07 -9.21 12.27
CA ASN A 43 6.66 -9.78 13.49
C ASN A 43 7.84 -10.72 13.19
N ALA A 44 7.83 -11.38 12.03
CA ALA A 44 8.92 -12.24 11.56
C ALA A 44 10.20 -11.48 11.17
N GLY A 45 10.26 -10.16 11.39
CA GLY A 45 11.46 -9.36 11.17
C GLY A 45 11.69 -8.92 9.73
N MET A 46 10.65 -8.96 8.88
CA MET A 46 10.70 -8.54 7.46
C MET A 46 11.87 -9.22 6.72
N PRO A 47 11.75 -10.51 6.38
CA PRO A 47 12.75 -11.15 5.52
C PRO A 47 12.95 -10.27 4.28
N ALA A 48 14.21 -10.01 3.92
CA ALA A 48 14.59 -9.20 2.76
C ALA A 48 13.77 -9.70 1.56
N SER A 49 12.68 -8.99 1.28
CA SER A 49 11.70 -9.47 0.32
C SER A 49 12.30 -9.13 -1.03
N ASN A 50 12.92 -10.12 -1.66
CA ASN A 50 13.29 -10.09 -3.07
C ASN A 50 12.02 -9.68 -3.82
N GLY A 51 12.00 -8.43 -4.31
CA GLY A 51 10.82 -7.84 -4.92
C GLY A 51 10.26 -8.70 -6.06
N PRO A 52 9.02 -8.43 -6.50
CA PRO A 52 8.40 -9.14 -7.60
C PRO A 52 9.30 -8.98 -8.79
N ARG A 53 9.76 -10.12 -9.30
CA ARG A 53 10.75 -10.20 -10.36
C ARG A 53 10.17 -9.81 -11.72
N ASP A 54 8.85 -9.70 -11.80
CA ASP A 54 8.11 -9.34 -12.99
C ASP A 54 7.04 -8.31 -12.63
N VAL A 55 7.20 -7.12 -13.20
CA VAL A 55 6.16 -6.09 -13.29
C VAL A 55 5.16 -6.59 -14.35
N ASP A 56 4.37 -7.58 -13.95
CA ASP A 56 3.36 -8.18 -14.83
C ASP A 56 2.33 -7.10 -15.19
N SER A 57 1.92 -7.00 -16.46
CA SER A 57 0.97 -5.99 -16.98
C SER A 57 -0.45 -6.05 -16.36
N SER A 58 -0.62 -6.77 -15.25
CA SER A 58 -1.84 -6.89 -14.45
C SER A 58 -1.90 -5.88 -13.30
N ASP A 59 -1.27 -4.71 -13.45
CA ASP A 59 -1.36 -3.62 -12.48
C ASP A 59 -2.77 -3.02 -12.47
N GLU A 60 -3.46 -3.13 -11.34
CA GLU A 60 -4.77 -2.54 -11.12
C GLU A 60 -4.67 -1.28 -10.28
N ALA A 61 -5.52 -0.30 -10.56
CA ALA A 61 -5.65 0.89 -9.72
C ALA A 61 -6.25 0.51 -8.37
N VAL A 62 -5.61 0.96 -7.29
CA VAL A 62 -6.02 0.65 -5.92
C VAL A 62 -5.98 1.87 -5.03
N THR A 63 -6.76 1.84 -3.96
CA THR A 63 -6.71 2.84 -2.89
C THR A 63 -6.04 2.22 -1.68
N VAL A 64 -4.94 2.82 -1.21
CA VAL A 64 -4.25 2.41 0.00
C VAL A 64 -4.82 3.16 1.19
N ILE A 65 -5.15 2.43 2.24
CA ILE A 65 -5.62 2.90 3.53
C ILE A 65 -4.57 2.50 4.55
N PRO A 66 -3.79 3.44 5.12
CA PRO A 66 -2.65 3.12 5.98
C PRO A 66 -3.04 2.53 7.34
N ASP A 67 -4.24 2.87 7.85
CA ASP A 67 -4.75 2.34 9.12
C ASP A 67 -6.20 1.88 9.01
N VAL A 68 -6.40 0.55 9.11
CA VAL A 68 -7.73 -0.07 9.04
C VAL A 68 -8.52 0.13 10.35
N ALA A 69 -7.84 0.27 11.48
CA ALA A 69 -8.47 0.38 12.80
C ALA A 69 -9.14 1.76 13.02
N GLU A 70 -8.55 2.82 12.49
CA GLU A 70 -9.10 4.18 12.46
C GLU A 70 -10.34 4.26 11.58
N THR A 71 -10.38 3.47 10.50
CA THR A 71 -11.53 3.39 9.61
C THR A 71 -12.73 2.71 10.30
N ALA A 72 -12.48 1.72 11.16
CA ALA A 72 -13.53 1.00 11.89
C ALA A 72 -14.20 1.84 13.00
N ASN A 73 -13.50 2.81 13.57
CA ASN A 73 -14.01 3.68 14.64
C ASN A 73 -14.79 4.90 14.14
N GLY A 74 -15.07 5.01 12.83
CA GLY A 74 -15.92 6.07 12.26
C GLY A 74 -15.29 7.48 12.26
N SER A 75 -14.07 7.65 12.79
CA SER A 75 -13.31 8.91 12.81
C SER A 75 -12.21 8.96 11.74
N GLY A 76 -12.19 8.00 10.81
CA GLY A 76 -11.14 7.84 9.81
C GLY A 76 -11.07 8.97 8.79
N ILE A 77 -10.51 10.12 9.18
CA ILE A 77 -9.82 11.06 8.28
C ILE A 77 -8.46 10.45 7.90
N GLY A 78 -8.42 9.14 7.63
CA GLY A 78 -7.21 8.43 7.30
C GLY A 78 -6.74 8.88 5.93
N SER A 79 -5.49 9.33 5.83
CA SER A 79 -4.81 9.71 4.60
C SER A 79 -4.81 8.54 3.62
N HIS A 80 -5.85 8.42 2.80
CA HIS A 80 -5.88 7.45 1.71
C HIS A 80 -5.20 8.04 0.48
N PHE A 81 -4.51 7.20 -0.28
CA PHE A 81 -3.90 7.62 -1.53
C PHE A 81 -4.13 6.59 -2.63
N ALA A 82 -4.25 7.08 -3.85
CA ALA A 82 -4.31 6.24 -5.02
C ALA A 82 -2.92 5.61 -5.29
N SER A 83 -2.90 4.31 -5.53
CA SER A 83 -1.71 3.56 -5.90
C SER A 83 -2.07 2.51 -6.95
N ARG A 84 -1.12 1.63 -7.24
CA ARG A 84 -1.29 0.49 -8.14
C ARG A 84 -0.81 -0.77 -7.45
N ALA A 85 -1.52 -1.87 -7.66
CA ALA A 85 -1.14 -3.17 -7.14
C ALA A 85 -1.51 -4.26 -8.13
N SER A 86 -0.76 -5.36 -8.10
CA SER A 86 -1.10 -6.58 -8.81
C SER A 86 -1.64 -7.60 -7.81
N LYS A 87 -2.91 -8.02 -7.99
CA LYS A 87 -3.50 -9.13 -7.21
C LYS A 87 -2.74 -10.44 -7.45
N LYS A 88 -2.25 -10.66 -8.68
CA LYS A 88 -1.52 -11.88 -9.07
C LYS A 88 -0.17 -11.99 -8.37
N SER A 89 0.58 -10.88 -8.35
CA SER A 89 1.91 -10.84 -7.73
C SER A 89 1.85 -10.56 -6.22
N MET A 90 0.65 -10.30 -5.67
CA MET A 90 0.41 -9.87 -4.29
C MET A 90 1.37 -8.74 -3.89
N TRP A 91 1.43 -7.70 -4.73
CA TRP A 91 2.43 -6.65 -4.58
C TRP A 91 1.91 -5.28 -4.96
N LEU A 92 2.28 -4.27 -4.18
CA LEU A 92 2.06 -2.86 -4.47
C LEU A 92 3.11 -2.37 -5.47
N THR A 93 2.70 -2.00 -6.67
CA THR A 93 3.59 -1.57 -7.78
C THR A 93 3.58 -0.06 -7.98
N GLY A 94 2.58 0.64 -7.46
CA GLY A 94 2.45 2.09 -7.52
C GLY A 94 3.23 2.85 -6.44
N PRO A 95 2.87 4.11 -6.16
CA PRO A 95 3.45 4.87 -5.04
C PRO A 95 3.21 4.17 -3.69
N CYS A 96 4.20 4.18 -2.80
CA CYS A 96 4.07 3.63 -1.44
C CYS A 96 3.61 4.67 -0.42
N SER A 97 3.67 5.95 -0.74
CA SER A 97 3.27 7.02 0.16
C SER A 97 2.46 8.09 -0.56
N PHE A 98 1.77 8.91 0.22
CA PHE A 98 1.10 10.09 -0.33
C PHE A 98 2.12 11.03 -1.02
N MET A 99 3.31 11.21 -0.43
CA MET A 99 4.36 12.01 -1.06
C MET A 99 4.84 11.43 -2.39
N GLU A 100 5.03 10.12 -2.50
CA GLU A 100 5.38 9.50 -3.79
C GLU A 100 4.26 9.66 -4.82
N MET A 101 3.00 9.54 -4.40
CA MET A 101 1.84 9.74 -5.28
C MET A 101 1.81 11.18 -5.80
N VAL A 102 1.98 12.17 -4.91
CA VAL A 102 2.08 13.58 -5.26
C VAL A 102 3.30 13.86 -6.13
N TYR A 103 4.44 13.20 -5.90
CA TYR A 103 5.63 13.37 -6.73
C TYR A 103 5.43 12.76 -8.12
N GLN A 104 4.82 11.59 -8.26
CA GLN A 104 4.53 10.98 -9.56
C GLN A 104 3.48 11.80 -10.35
N ASN A 105 2.44 12.30 -9.70
CA ASN A 105 1.44 13.16 -10.35
C ASN A 105 1.98 14.58 -10.60
N GLY A 106 2.76 15.14 -9.67
CA GLY A 106 3.39 16.44 -9.77
C GLY A 106 4.53 16.49 -10.79
N ALA A 107 5.28 15.40 -10.97
CA ALA A 107 6.25 15.26 -12.05
C ALA A 107 5.58 15.24 -13.44
N THR A 108 4.29 14.92 -13.50
CA THR A 108 3.48 15.08 -14.73
C THR A 108 3.02 16.54 -14.91
N ALA A 109 2.88 17.32 -13.84
CA ALA A 109 2.53 18.74 -13.89
C ALA A 109 3.74 19.67 -14.13
N CYS A 110 4.97 19.22 -13.87
CA CYS A 110 6.21 20.00 -14.06
C CYS A 110 6.91 19.73 -15.41
N ARG A 111 6.19 19.29 -16.45
CA ARG A 111 6.72 19.18 -17.81
C ARG A 111 6.04 20.11 -18.82
N GLU A 112 5.45 21.18 -18.32
CA GLU A 112 5.12 22.35 -19.11
C GLU A 112 5.54 23.55 -18.26
N PHE A 113 6.66 24.19 -18.62
CA PHE A 113 6.94 25.63 -18.59
C PHE A 113 8.43 25.84 -18.96
#